data_AF-A0A1B7MPP4-F1
#
_entry.id   AF-A0A1B7MPP4-F1
#
_cell.length_a   1.000
_cell.length_b   1.000
_cell.length_c   1.000
_cell.angle_alpha   90.00
_cell.angle_beta   90.00
_cell.angle_gamma   90.00
#
_symmetry.space_group_name_H-M   'P 1'
#
loop_
_entity.id
_entity.type
_entity.pdbx_description
1 polymer ?
#
loop_
_entity_poly.entity_id
_entity_poly.type
_entity_poly.pdbx_seq_one_letter_code
_entity_poly.pdbx_strand_id
1 'polypeptide(L)'
;MTCPPVNSFGYITKSLGPQDVLSILLINLQVQERQSRVCSTVAIAIVAETCGSFTCIPAILNQYWTTGLNVRTGCLKALIFIFEYIGPQSVYHRDSAVTKIEDALTDCDLVHRQTASVIVKAVKHITLGVVGMGCEDSLMQLMNLVWPNCFETSPHVNTSFPF
;
A
#
# COMPACT_ATOMS: atom_id res chain seq x y z
N MET A 1 14.70 12.19 0.22
CA MET A 1 14.86 12.98 1.46
C MET A 1 15.04 11.98 2.61
N THR A 2 16.29 11.63 2.95
CA THR A 2 16.57 10.55 3.92
C THR A 2 16.74 11.15 5.32
N CYS A 3 15.68 11.09 6.13
CA CYS A 3 15.76 11.46 7.54
C CYS A 3 16.59 10.41 8.32
N PRO A 4 17.39 10.80 9.33
CA PRO A 4 18.26 9.91 10.10
C PRO A 4 17.61 8.61 10.64
N PRO A 5 16.35 8.60 11.14
CA PRO A 5 15.74 7.35 11.62
C PRO A 5 15.43 6.33 10.50
N VAL A 6 15.23 6.79 9.26
CA VAL A 6 14.92 5.96 8.09
C VAL A 6 16.14 5.11 7.73
N ASN A 7 17.32 5.72 7.75
CA ASN A 7 18.58 5.05 7.48
C ASN A 7 18.88 4.00 8.55
N SER A 8 18.68 4.33 9.83
CA SER A 8 18.90 3.40 10.94
C SER A 8 18.04 2.14 10.84
N PHE A 9 16.76 2.29 10.46
CA PHE A 9 15.88 1.14 10.27
C PHE A 9 16.34 0.24 9.12
N GLY A 10 16.83 0.84 8.03
CA GLY A 10 17.44 0.09 6.93
C GLY A 10 18.70 -0.68 7.33
N TYR A 11 19.57 -0.09 8.17
CA TYR A 11 20.76 -0.78 8.68
C TYR A 11 20.41 -1.97 9.57
N ILE A 12 19.46 -1.80 10.50
CA ILE A 12 18.97 -2.89 11.36
C ILE A 12 18.42 -4.04 10.52
N THR A 13 17.64 -3.71 9.48
CA THR A 13 17.03 -4.70 8.58
C THR A 13 18.08 -5.48 7.81
N LYS A 14 19.14 -4.83 7.33
CA LYS A 14 20.26 -5.51 6.68
C LYS A 14 21.02 -6.45 7.61
N SER A 15 21.05 -6.15 8.91
CA SER A 15 21.74 -6.97 9.92
C SER A 15 20.93 -8.15 10.43
N LEU A 16 19.62 -7.98 10.69
CA LEU A 16 18.76 -9.07 11.18
C LEU A 16 18.15 -9.92 10.06
N GLY A 17 17.93 -9.33 8.89
CA GLY A 17 17.17 -9.94 7.80
C GLY A 17 15.72 -9.42 7.74
N PRO A 18 15.16 -9.30 6.53
CA PRO A 18 13.85 -8.66 6.33
C PRO A 18 12.69 -9.43 6.95
N GLN A 19 12.75 -10.75 7.05
CA GLN A 19 11.65 -11.60 7.52
C GLN A 19 11.33 -11.38 9.01
N ASP A 20 12.36 -11.27 9.84
CA ASP A 20 12.19 -11.11 11.29
C ASP A 20 11.62 -9.72 11.62
N VAL A 21 12.17 -8.69 10.98
CA VAL A 21 11.68 -7.31 11.11
C VAL A 21 10.25 -7.19 10.60
N LEU A 22 9.94 -7.79 9.45
CA LEU A 22 8.63 -7.74 8.84
C LEU A 22 7.57 -8.44 9.71
N SER A 23 7.90 -9.57 10.31
CA SER A 23 6.98 -10.29 11.20
C SER A 23 6.56 -9.45 12.41
N ILE A 24 7.51 -8.73 13.02
CA ILE A 24 7.24 -7.82 14.14
C ILE A 24 6.35 -6.64 13.71
N LEU A 25 6.66 -6.03 12.56
CA LEU A 25 5.88 -4.90 12.04
C LEU A 25 4.45 -5.27 11.64
N LEU A 26 4.27 -6.47 11.08
CA LEU A 26 2.94 -6.98 10.71
C LEU A 26 2.08 -7.25 11.96
N ILE A 27 2.67 -7.73 13.05
CA ILE A 27 1.97 -7.86 14.34
C ILE A 27 1.53 -6.49 14.86
N ASN A 28 2.37 -5.47 14.72
CA ASN A 28 2.03 -4.10 15.13
C ASN A 28 0.86 -3.48 14.34
N LEU A 29 0.53 -4.00 13.16
CA LEU A 29 -0.68 -3.58 12.43
C LEU A 29 -1.98 -4.01 13.13
N GLN A 30 -1.93 -5.03 14.01
CA GLN A 30 -3.07 -5.49 14.80
C GLN A 30 -3.34 -4.59 16.03
N VAL A 31 -2.41 -3.70 16.37
CA VAL A 31 -2.52 -2.80 17.53
C VAL A 31 -3.62 -1.76 17.30
N GLN A 32 -4.45 -1.50 18.33
CA GLN A 32 -5.56 -0.54 18.23
C GLN A 32 -5.13 0.92 18.07
N GLU A 33 -3.91 1.27 18.47
CA GLU A 33 -3.39 2.64 18.36
C GLU A 33 -3.10 3.04 16.91
N ARG A 34 -3.72 4.13 16.44
CA ARG A 34 -3.57 4.60 15.05
C ARG A 34 -2.13 5.00 14.71
N GLN A 35 -1.42 5.68 15.61
CA GLN A 35 -0.08 6.18 15.35
C GLN A 35 0.91 5.04 15.15
N SER A 36 0.85 4.03 16.02
CA SER A 36 1.65 2.80 15.90
C SER A 36 1.44 2.10 14.55
N ARG A 37 0.17 2.01 14.08
CA ARG A 37 -0.12 1.44 12.74
C ARG A 37 0.50 2.26 11.61
N VAL A 38 0.37 3.59 11.63
CA VAL A 38 0.92 4.46 10.58
C VAL A 38 2.45 4.37 10.54
N CYS A 39 3.12 4.44 11.69
CA CYS A 39 4.57 4.28 11.77
C CYS A 39 5.02 2.91 11.25
N SER A 40 4.27 1.84 11.57
CA SER A 40 4.57 0.49 11.08
C SER A 40 4.45 0.40 9.56
N THR A 41 3.45 1.05 8.94
CA THR A 41 3.31 1.04 7.48
C THR A 41 4.47 1.72 6.75
N VAL A 42 5.01 2.81 7.32
CA VAL A 42 6.18 3.50 6.77
C VAL A 42 7.44 2.66 6.97
N ALA A 43 7.61 2.04 8.16
CA ALA A 43 8.73 1.14 8.44
C ALA A 43 8.78 -0.06 7.46
N ILE A 44 7.62 -0.66 7.16
CA ILE A 44 7.51 -1.75 6.18
C ILE A 44 7.98 -1.29 4.79
N ALA A 45 7.66 -0.06 4.37
CA ALA A 45 8.11 0.46 3.08
C ALA A 45 9.63 0.66 3.01
N ILE A 46 10.25 1.13 4.09
CA ILE A 46 11.71 1.27 4.20
C ILE A 46 12.39 -0.10 4.13
N VAL A 47 11.80 -1.12 4.77
CA VAL A 47 12.27 -2.51 4.70
C VAL A 47 12.19 -3.04 3.27
N ALA A 48 11.09 -2.74 2.55
CA ALA A 48 10.92 -3.15 1.16
C ALA A 48 11.91 -2.46 0.21
N GLU A 49 12.22 -1.18 0.44
CA GLU A 49 13.23 -0.45 -0.33
C GLU A 49 14.65 -1.02 -0.11
N THR A 50 14.98 -1.35 1.14
CA THR A 50 16.34 -1.76 1.54
C THR A 50 16.67 -3.21 1.24
N CYS A 51 15.69 -4.11 1.33
CA CYS A 51 15.87 -5.56 1.17
C CYS A 51 15.14 -6.15 -0.06
N GLY A 52 14.41 -5.32 -0.81
CA GLY A 52 13.67 -5.74 -1.98
C GLY A 52 12.19 -6.03 -1.70
N SER A 53 11.36 -5.62 -2.66
CA SER A 53 9.90 -5.68 -2.62
C SER A 53 9.32 -7.09 -2.77
N PHE A 54 10.07 -7.98 -3.42
CA PHE A 54 9.68 -9.38 -3.64
C PHE A 54 9.48 -10.17 -2.35
N THR A 55 10.13 -9.78 -1.27
CA THR A 55 9.98 -10.44 0.03
C THR A 55 8.82 -9.83 0.82
N CYS A 56 8.66 -8.51 0.75
CA CYS A 56 7.73 -7.78 1.60
C CYS A 56 6.29 -7.82 1.07
N ILE A 57 6.09 -7.70 -0.24
CA ILE A 57 4.76 -7.65 -0.85
C ILE A 57 4.00 -8.97 -0.59
N PRO A 58 4.52 -10.18 -0.88
CA PRO A 58 3.78 -11.41 -0.64
C PRO A 58 3.37 -11.60 0.83
N ALA A 59 4.22 -11.21 1.78
CA ALA A 59 3.92 -11.30 3.20
C ALA A 59 2.78 -10.36 3.63
N ILE A 60 2.76 -9.12 3.11
CA ILE A 60 1.67 -8.16 3.35
C ILE A 60 0.36 -8.67 2.73
N LEU A 61 0.43 -9.20 1.51
CA LEU A 61 -0.73 -9.75 0.81
C LEU A 61 -1.32 -10.96 1.52
N ASN A 62 -0.49 -11.80 2.14
CA ASN A 62 -0.95 -12.92 2.95
C ASN A 62 -1.70 -12.45 4.22
N GLN A 63 -1.19 -11.39 4.87
CA GLN A 63 -1.85 -10.81 6.04
C GLN A 63 -3.19 -10.16 5.70
N TYR A 64 -3.30 -9.51 4.53
CA TYR A 64 -4.55 -8.89 4.06
C TYR A 64 -5.71 -9.89 4.02
N TRP A 65 -5.48 -11.13 3.56
CA TRP A 65 -6.51 -12.16 3.47
C TRP A 65 -7.01 -12.66 4.84
N THR A 66 -6.14 -12.70 5.83
CA THR A 66 -6.37 -13.49 7.06
C THR A 66 -6.93 -12.64 8.22
N THR A 67 -6.93 -11.31 8.10
CA THR A 67 -7.07 -10.41 9.26
C THR A 67 -8.22 -9.40 9.12
N GLY A 68 -8.61 -8.80 10.25
CA GLY A 68 -9.73 -7.85 10.33
C GLY A 68 -9.49 -6.50 9.64
N LEU A 69 -10.56 -5.70 9.49
CA LEU A 69 -10.61 -4.42 8.76
C LEU A 69 -9.44 -3.45 9.02
N ASN A 70 -9.01 -3.32 10.28
CA ASN A 70 -7.91 -2.42 10.67
C ASN A 70 -6.56 -2.84 10.07
N VAL A 71 -6.32 -4.15 10.00
CA VAL A 71 -5.08 -4.71 9.45
C VAL A 71 -5.12 -4.62 7.93
N ARG A 72 -6.25 -4.95 7.29
CA ARG A 72 -6.44 -4.75 5.84
C ARG A 72 -6.14 -3.32 5.41
N THR A 73 -6.66 -2.34 6.14
CA THR A 73 -6.39 -0.92 5.89
C THR A 73 -4.92 -0.56 6.10
N GLY A 74 -4.26 -1.17 7.08
CA GLY A 74 -2.81 -1.04 7.30
C GLY A 74 -1.98 -1.63 6.15
N CYS A 75 -2.32 -2.83 5.68
CA CYS A 75 -1.69 -3.48 4.53
C CYS A 75 -1.83 -2.64 3.25
N LEU A 76 -3.02 -2.10 2.97
CA LEU A 76 -3.24 -1.21 1.82
C LEU A 76 -2.40 0.07 1.92
N LYS A 77 -2.30 0.68 3.11
CA LYS A 77 -1.43 1.84 3.33
C LYS A 77 0.05 1.52 3.16
N ALA A 78 0.51 0.37 3.66
CA ALA A 78 1.88 -0.08 3.46
C ALA A 78 2.19 -0.28 1.97
N LEU A 79 1.26 -0.87 1.21
CA LEU A 79 1.40 -1.03 -0.24
C LEU A 79 1.57 0.32 -0.95
N ILE A 80 0.82 1.37 -0.57
CA ILE A 80 0.98 2.72 -1.16
C ILE A 80 2.40 3.23 -0.99
N PHE A 81 2.90 3.21 0.25
CA PHE A 81 4.25 3.68 0.53
C PHE A 81 5.26 2.82 -0.24
N ILE A 82 5.12 1.50 -0.22
CA ILE A 82 5.99 0.59 -0.98
C ILE A 82 6.04 0.99 -2.46
N PHE A 83 4.91 1.23 -3.12
CA PHE A 83 4.88 1.65 -4.52
C PHE A 83 5.48 3.04 -4.75
N GLU A 84 5.32 3.97 -3.80
CA GLU A 84 5.97 5.27 -3.83
C GLU A 84 7.49 5.17 -3.74
N TYR A 85 8.02 4.32 -2.84
CA TYR A 85 9.46 4.12 -2.64
C TYR A 85 10.12 3.31 -3.77
N ILE A 86 9.42 2.33 -4.33
CA ILE A 86 9.95 1.45 -5.38
C ILE A 86 10.03 2.14 -6.75
N GLY A 87 9.08 3.03 -7.07
CA GLY A 87 8.99 3.70 -8.36
C GLY A 87 8.87 2.70 -9.54
N PRO A 88 9.87 2.61 -10.46
CA PRO A 88 9.76 1.84 -11.70
C PRO A 88 9.74 0.31 -11.52
N GLN A 89 10.19 -0.26 -10.41
CA GLN A 89 10.08 -1.73 -10.19
C GLN A 89 8.65 -2.16 -9.83
N SER A 90 7.71 -1.21 -9.73
CA SER A 90 6.28 -1.48 -9.51
C SER A 90 5.66 -2.36 -10.60
N VAL A 91 6.23 -2.37 -11.80
CA VAL A 91 5.77 -3.17 -12.96
C VAL A 91 5.76 -4.67 -12.64
N TYR A 92 6.76 -5.17 -11.89
CA TYR A 92 6.83 -6.59 -11.52
C TYR A 92 5.76 -7.02 -10.52
N HIS A 93 5.11 -6.06 -9.86
CA HIS A 93 4.10 -6.31 -8.84
C HIS A 93 2.70 -5.85 -9.27
N ARG A 94 2.54 -5.46 -10.54
CA ARG A 94 1.31 -4.93 -11.11
C ARG A 94 0.11 -5.85 -10.89
N ASP A 95 0.17 -7.09 -11.38
CA ASP A 95 -1.00 -7.99 -11.37
C ASP A 95 -1.46 -8.33 -9.95
N SER A 96 -0.50 -8.55 -9.05
CA SER A 96 -0.75 -8.78 -7.63
C SER A 96 -1.38 -7.56 -6.94
N ALA A 97 -0.95 -6.35 -7.33
CA ALA A 97 -1.48 -5.11 -6.77
C ALA A 97 -2.88 -4.78 -7.30
N VAL A 98 -3.09 -4.94 -8.61
CA VAL A 98 -4.39 -4.72 -9.27
C VAL A 98 -5.44 -5.60 -8.61
N THR A 99 -5.24 -6.92 -8.58
CA THR A 99 -6.19 -7.89 -7.97
C THR A 99 -6.61 -7.51 -6.55
N LYS A 100 -5.71 -6.92 -5.76
CA LYS A 100 -5.96 -6.55 -4.36
C LYS A 100 -6.68 -5.22 -4.23
N ILE A 101 -6.39 -4.28 -5.12
CA ILE A 101 -7.12 -3.03 -5.22
C ILE A 101 -8.55 -3.30 -5.71
N GLU A 102 -8.74 -4.23 -6.66
CA GLU A 102 -10.07 -4.61 -7.13
C GLU A 102 -10.94 -5.19 -6.02
N ASP A 103 -10.38 -6.14 -5.25
CA ASP A 103 -11.05 -6.70 -4.07
C ASP A 103 -11.43 -5.60 -3.06
N ALA A 104 -10.49 -4.70 -2.77
CA ALA A 104 -10.71 -3.59 -1.84
C ALA A 104 -11.71 -2.53 -2.36
N LEU A 105 -11.84 -2.34 -3.68
CA LEU A 105 -12.84 -1.47 -4.31
C LEU A 105 -14.23 -2.11 -4.36
N THR A 106 -14.31 -3.44 -4.32
CA THR A 106 -15.57 -4.18 -4.38
C THR A 106 -16.19 -4.38 -2.99
N ASP A 107 -15.39 -4.28 -1.92
CA ASP A 107 -15.80 -4.59 -0.54
C ASP A 107 -16.67 -3.49 0.11
N CYS A 108 -18.00 -3.65 0.07
CA CYS A 108 -19.07 -2.65 0.32
C CYS A 108 -19.23 -2.08 1.76
N ASP A 109 -18.17 -1.99 2.58
CA ASP A 109 -18.28 -1.63 4.00
C ASP A 109 -18.11 -0.13 4.32
N LEU A 110 -18.81 0.39 5.35
CA LEU A 110 -18.91 1.81 5.78
C LEU A 110 -17.58 2.56 6.07
N VAL A 111 -16.47 1.84 6.29
CA VAL A 111 -15.10 2.42 6.38
C VAL A 111 -14.56 2.82 4.99
N HIS A 112 -15.35 2.52 3.94
CA HIS A 112 -15.18 2.83 2.52
C HIS A 112 -14.57 4.20 2.25
N ARG A 113 -14.90 5.25 3.00
CA ARG A 113 -14.46 6.61 2.67
C ARG A 113 -12.98 6.87 2.96
N GLN A 114 -12.42 6.25 4.00
CA GLN A 114 -11.00 6.35 4.30
C GLN A 114 -10.20 5.31 3.51
N THR A 115 -10.77 4.12 3.31
CA THR A 115 -10.16 3.06 2.51
C THR A 115 -10.16 3.40 1.02
N ALA A 116 -11.22 4.00 0.47
CA ALA A 116 -11.27 4.50 -0.90
C ALA A 116 -10.27 5.63 -1.13
N SER A 117 -10.11 6.58 -0.19
CA SER A 117 -9.04 7.60 -0.26
C SER A 117 -7.65 6.96 -0.35
N VAL A 118 -7.41 5.93 0.47
CA VAL A 118 -6.17 5.14 0.47
C VAL A 118 -6.02 4.40 -0.86
N ILE A 119 -7.06 3.76 -1.36
CA ILE A 119 -7.04 3.02 -2.63
C ILE A 119 -6.82 3.96 -3.83
N VAL A 120 -7.52 5.09 -3.91
CA VAL A 120 -7.34 6.09 -4.97
C VAL A 120 -5.90 6.62 -4.96
N LYS A 121 -5.32 6.84 -3.77
CA LYS A 121 -3.89 7.15 -3.64
C LYS A 121 -3.02 5.98 -4.13
N ALA A 122 -3.34 4.74 -3.79
CA ALA A 122 -2.62 3.55 -4.28
C ALA A 122 -2.63 3.47 -5.80
N VAL A 123 -3.80 3.61 -6.42
CA VAL A 123 -3.96 3.65 -7.87
C VAL A 123 -3.13 4.77 -8.48
N LYS A 124 -3.13 5.98 -7.89
CA LYS A 124 -2.29 7.09 -8.34
C LYS A 124 -0.79 6.74 -8.31
N HIS A 125 -0.28 6.23 -7.19
CA HIS A 125 1.15 5.91 -7.05
C HIS A 125 1.58 4.74 -7.95
N ILE A 126 0.73 3.73 -8.12
CA ILE A 126 0.97 2.62 -9.05
C ILE A 126 0.96 3.14 -10.49
N THR A 127 -0.03 3.96 -10.86
CA THR A 127 -0.12 4.54 -12.20
C THR A 127 1.12 5.37 -12.51
N LEU A 128 1.55 6.24 -11.60
CA LEU A 128 2.76 7.04 -11.77
C LEU A 128 4.04 6.19 -11.88
N GLY A 129 4.12 5.07 -11.16
CA GLY A 129 5.25 4.15 -11.25
C GLY A 129 5.31 3.33 -12.54
N VAL A 130 4.17 3.19 -13.24
CA VAL A 130 3.99 2.27 -14.37
C VAL A 130 3.69 3.01 -15.71
N VAL A 131 3.51 4.33 -15.69
CA VAL A 131 3.32 5.15 -16.90
C VAL A 131 4.47 4.93 -17.90
N GLY A 132 4.12 4.66 -19.16
CA GLY A 132 5.07 4.44 -20.25
C GLY A 132 5.63 3.02 -20.35
N MET A 133 5.17 2.08 -19.50
CA MET A 133 5.66 0.68 -19.49
C MET A 133 4.71 -0.31 -20.21
N GLY A 134 3.85 0.17 -21.11
CA GLY A 134 2.93 -0.69 -21.89
C GLY A 134 1.81 -1.35 -21.06
N CYS A 135 1.47 -0.75 -19.92
CA CYS A 135 0.55 -1.32 -18.94
C CYS A 135 -0.85 -0.67 -18.96
N GLU A 136 -1.30 -0.24 -20.13
CA GLU A 136 -2.53 0.53 -20.30
C GLU A 136 -3.78 -0.29 -19.92
N ASP A 137 -3.82 -1.59 -20.22
CA ASP A 137 -4.99 -2.44 -19.98
C ASP A 137 -5.40 -2.50 -18.49
N SER A 138 -4.48 -2.86 -17.59
CA SER A 138 -4.78 -2.88 -16.15
C SER A 138 -5.00 -1.48 -15.56
N LEU A 139 -4.45 -0.42 -16.16
CA LEU A 139 -4.75 0.95 -15.74
C LEU A 139 -6.18 1.33 -16.11
N MET A 140 -6.64 0.92 -17.29
CA MET A 140 -8.03 1.08 -17.72
C MET A 140 -8.99 0.27 -16.84
N GLN A 141 -8.61 -0.96 -16.47
CA GLN A 141 -9.37 -1.80 -15.54
C GLN A 141 -9.53 -1.11 -14.17
N LEU A 142 -8.43 -0.58 -13.61
CA LEU A 142 -8.48 0.20 -12.36
C LEU A 142 -9.35 1.46 -12.50
N MET A 143 -9.24 2.17 -13.62
CA MET A 143 -10.03 3.38 -13.88
C MET A 143 -11.54 3.07 -13.88
N ASN A 144 -11.95 1.95 -14.47
CA ASN A 144 -13.36 1.54 -14.48
C ASN A 144 -13.94 1.30 -13.08
N LEU A 145 -13.11 0.87 -12.13
CA LEU A 145 -13.52 0.65 -10.73
C LEU A 145 -13.45 1.92 -9.88
N VAL A 146 -12.55 2.84 -10.22
CA VAL A 146 -12.41 4.13 -9.53
C VAL A 146 -13.48 5.12 -9.98
N TRP A 147 -13.87 5.09 -11.25
CA TRP A 147 -14.81 6.04 -11.86
C TRP A 147 -16.16 6.18 -11.09
N PRO A 148 -16.83 5.09 -10.67
CA PRO A 148 -18.05 5.21 -9.87
C PRO A 148 -17.86 5.94 -8.54
N ASN A 149 -16.66 5.87 -7.95
CA ASN A 149 -16.34 6.48 -6.67
C ASN A 149 -16.09 8.00 -6.75
N CYS A 150 -15.97 8.58 -7.94
CA CYS A 150 -15.82 10.03 -8.14
C CYS A 150 -17.09 10.82 -7.74
N PHE A 151 -18.24 10.16 -7.66
CA PHE A 151 -19.51 10.80 -7.25
C PHE A 151 -19.74 10.78 -5.74
N GLU A 152 -18.80 10.21 -4.97
CA GLU A 152 -18.89 10.13 -3.52
C GLU A 152 -18.65 11.51 -2.89
N THR A 153 -19.62 12.02 -2.12
CA THR A 153 -19.60 13.38 -1.55
C THR A 153 -18.69 13.55 -0.32
N SER A 154 -17.87 12.54 0.00
CA SER A 154 -17.01 12.58 1.19
C SER A 154 -15.77 13.47 0.99
N PRO A 155 -15.46 14.38 1.93
CA PRO A 155 -14.28 15.26 1.82
C PRO A 155 -12.95 14.48 1.80
N HIS A 156 -12.87 13.30 2.41
CA HIS A 156 -11.67 12.46 2.40
C HIS A 156 -11.41 11.81 1.03
N VAL A 157 -12.47 11.51 0.29
CA VAL A 157 -12.39 10.90 -1.04
C VAL A 157 -12.12 12.00 -2.07
N ASN A 158 -12.85 13.11 -2.03
CA ASN A 158 -12.63 14.25 -2.94
C ASN A 158 -11.22 14.84 -2.86
N THR A 159 -10.65 14.99 -1.67
CA THR A 159 -9.26 15.48 -1.51
C THR A 159 -8.20 14.51 -2.04
N SER A 160 -8.58 13.26 -2.30
CA SER A 160 -7.69 12.24 -2.86
C SER A 160 -7.77 12.17 -4.39
N PHE A 161 -8.83 12.69 -4.98
CA PHE A 161 -8.94 12.95 -6.42
C PHE A 161 -8.31 14.30 -6.76
N PRO A 162 -7.52 14.42 -7.85
CA PRO A 162 -6.84 15.66 -8.21
C PRO A 162 -7.70 16.63 -9.05
N PHE A 163 -9.04 16.59 -8.95
CA PHE A 163 -9.94 17.50 -9.66
C PHE A 163 -10.45 18.62 -8.76
#